data_AF-A0A923RJ28-F1
#
_entry.id   AF-A0A923RJ28-F1
#
_cell.length_a   1.000
_cell.length_b   1.000
_cell.length_c   1.000
_cell.angle_alpha   90.00
_cell.angle_beta   90.00
_cell.angle_gamma   90.00
#
_symmetry.space_group_name_H-M   'P 1'
#
loop_
_entity.id
_entity.type
_entity.pdbx_description
1 polymer ?
#
loop_
_entity_poly.entity_id
_entity_poly.type
_entity_poly.pdbx_seq_one_letter_code
_entity_poly.pdbx_strand_id
1 'polypeptide(L)'
;MSYLEELRNRVQQIEKGGNEKYHKQNEEKGKLFVRNRLELLLDEGIDIEDAFFANCMDDSLPSDGVVTGIGKINGQDVCVMANDSTVKAGSWGKRTVEKILRIQETALTLELPIIYLVDSAGARITDQIEMFPGRRGAGRIFHNQIKLSGRVPQVCLLFGPSAAGGAYIPAFCDIVVMVDGNASMYLGSPRMAEKVIGEKVTLEEMGGAKMHCSVSGVGDVLVKTEPDAITYVRKYLTYFPKNFRYKPEAYEPIAAKQFEKTIEEIIPENQNASFNMHDLINRIIDEDSFCEIKKKFAPELITGLSRINGKSVGIIANQPKMKGGVLFPDSADKAAKFIQLCDAFNIPLLFLMDVPGFMIGTKVERAGIIRHGAKMLAAMSEATVPKISVIVRKAYGAGLYAMAGPAFEPDCCIALPTAQIAVMGPEAAVNAVYANKIAALPEEERAAFIKQKQDEYRDDIDIYRLASEMVIDAIIEPNELREELMKRFRIYEAKNVVFTERKHGVYPV
;
A
#
# COMPACT_ATOMS: atom_id res chain seq x y z
N MET A 1 -24.93 -3.79 48.45
CA MET A 1 -24.35 -4.31 47.20
C MET A 1 -23.03 -4.95 47.58
N SER A 2 -22.80 -6.22 47.24
CA SER A 2 -21.51 -6.87 47.46
C SER A 2 -20.44 -6.30 46.51
N TYR A 3 -19.16 -6.41 46.84
CA TYR A 3 -18.08 -5.95 45.96
C TYR A 3 -18.12 -6.65 44.58
N LEU A 4 -18.61 -7.90 44.52
CA LEU A 4 -18.82 -8.64 43.27
C LEU A 4 -20.01 -8.10 42.46
N GLU A 5 -21.10 -7.72 43.12
CA GLU A 5 -22.23 -7.07 42.45
C GLU A 5 -21.83 -5.72 41.88
N GLU A 6 -21.06 -4.92 42.62
CA GLU A 6 -20.55 -3.63 42.13
C GLU A 6 -19.65 -3.83 40.91
N LEU A 7 -18.71 -4.78 40.99
CA LEU A 7 -17.85 -5.14 39.85
C LEU A 7 -18.67 -5.52 38.63
N ARG A 8 -19.64 -6.45 38.77
CA ARG A 8 -20.49 -6.91 37.67
C ARG A 8 -21.32 -5.77 37.08
N ASN A 9 -21.87 -4.90 37.92
CA ASN A 9 -22.63 -3.74 37.47
C ASN A 9 -21.76 -2.77 36.66
N ARG A 10 -20.53 -2.48 37.11
CA ARG A 10 -19.58 -1.63 36.38
C ARG A 10 -19.15 -2.26 35.06
N VAL A 11 -18.91 -3.57 35.04
CA VAL A 11 -18.58 -4.31 33.81
C VAL A 11 -19.71 -4.18 32.79
N GLN A 12 -20.95 -4.50 33.19
CA GLN A 12 -22.12 -4.36 32.32
C GLN A 12 -22.31 -2.93 31.82
N GLN A 13 -22.03 -1.92 32.64
CA GLN A 13 -22.15 -0.52 32.23
C GLN A 13 -21.08 -0.11 31.21
N ILE A 14 -19.85 -0.57 31.38
CA ILE A 14 -18.75 -0.28 30.45
C ILE A 14 -18.96 -1.01 29.11
N GLU A 15 -19.42 -2.26 29.14
CA GLU A 15 -19.66 -3.07 27.94
C GLU A 15 -20.76 -2.49 27.05
N LYS A 16 -21.75 -1.81 27.63
CA LYS A 16 -22.83 -1.13 26.89
C LYS A 16 -22.32 -0.01 25.97
N GLY A 17 -21.14 0.57 26.25
CA GLY A 17 -20.67 1.74 25.53
C GLY A 17 -21.48 2.99 25.87
N GLY A 18 -21.62 3.89 24.91
CA GLY A 18 -22.28 5.17 25.08
C GLY A 18 -23.82 5.12 25.19
N ASN A 19 -24.44 6.29 25.03
CA ASN A 19 -25.89 6.39 25.09
C ASN A 19 -26.55 5.70 23.87
N GLU A 20 -27.67 5.01 24.10
CA GLU A 20 -28.44 4.27 23.07
C GLU A 20 -28.75 5.09 21.80
N LYS A 21 -28.95 6.41 21.94
CA LYS A 21 -29.13 7.30 20.78
C LYS A 21 -27.97 7.20 19.78
N TYR A 22 -26.73 7.09 20.25
CA TYR A 22 -25.57 6.98 19.36
C TYR A 22 -25.45 5.59 18.73
N HIS A 23 -25.90 4.54 19.41
CA HIS A 23 -26.01 3.20 18.81
C HIS A 23 -26.98 3.23 17.63
N LYS A 24 -28.18 3.79 17.82
CA LYS A 24 -29.19 3.95 16.75
C LYS A 24 -28.66 4.79 15.58
N GLN A 25 -27.99 5.91 15.86
CA GLN A 25 -27.39 6.75 14.81
C GLN A 25 -26.26 6.05 14.04
N ASN A 26 -25.51 5.16 14.68
CA ASN A 26 -24.49 4.35 14.00
C ASN A 26 -25.15 3.27 13.15
N GLU A 27 -26.19 2.61 13.67
CA GLU A 27 -26.96 1.58 12.95
C GLU A 27 -27.64 2.14 11.70
N GLU A 28 -28.24 3.34 11.77
CA GLU A 28 -28.81 4.06 10.62
C GLU A 28 -27.77 4.31 9.50
N LYS A 29 -26.47 4.34 9.84
CA LYS A 29 -25.35 4.51 8.91
C LYS A 29 -24.67 3.19 8.54
N GLY A 30 -25.22 2.06 8.99
CA GLY A 30 -24.66 0.73 8.77
C GLY A 30 -23.33 0.49 9.50
N LYS A 31 -23.05 1.23 10.57
CA LYS A 31 -21.82 1.09 11.36
C LYS A 31 -22.00 0.12 12.51
N LEU A 32 -21.01 -0.71 12.76
CA LEU A 32 -21.03 -1.67 13.85
C LEU A 32 -20.57 -1.02 15.16
N PHE A 33 -21.07 -1.56 16.28
CA PHE A 33 -20.53 -1.24 17.59
C PHE A 33 -19.08 -1.76 17.72
N VAL A 34 -18.24 -1.06 18.48
CA VAL A 34 -16.80 -1.34 18.57
C VAL A 34 -16.49 -2.77 19.02
N ARG A 35 -17.26 -3.32 19.96
CA ARG A 35 -17.06 -4.70 20.44
C ARG A 35 -17.41 -5.73 19.37
N ASN A 36 -18.48 -5.50 18.60
CA ASN A 36 -18.85 -6.35 17.46
C ASN A 36 -17.77 -6.29 16.36
N ARG A 37 -17.12 -5.14 16.14
CA ARG A 37 -15.99 -5.03 15.21
C ARG A 37 -14.81 -5.91 15.66
N LEU A 38 -14.53 -5.94 16.97
CA LEU A 38 -13.46 -6.76 17.54
C LEU A 38 -13.79 -8.26 17.48
N GLU A 39 -15.04 -8.65 17.72
CA GLU A 39 -15.51 -10.03 17.56
C GLU A 39 -15.39 -10.54 16.12
N LEU A 40 -15.63 -9.69 15.13
CA LEU A 40 -15.43 -10.06 13.72
C LEU A 40 -13.95 -10.10 13.32
N LEU A 41 -13.12 -9.25 13.94
CA LEU A 41 -11.72 -9.12 13.60
C LEU A 41 -10.88 -10.25 14.21
N LEU A 42 -11.11 -10.56 15.48
CA LEU A 42 -10.28 -11.46 16.28
C LEU A 42 -10.87 -12.88 16.30
N ASP A 43 -10.02 -13.89 16.31
CA ASP A 43 -10.43 -15.30 16.17
C ASP A 43 -11.39 -15.78 17.28
N GLU A 44 -11.14 -15.37 18.52
CA GLU A 44 -11.95 -15.72 19.71
C GLU A 44 -12.42 -14.46 20.48
N GLY A 45 -12.42 -13.31 19.81
CA GLY A 45 -12.61 -12.00 20.46
C GLY A 45 -11.33 -11.49 21.13
N ILE A 46 -11.49 -10.56 22.07
CA ILE A 46 -10.36 -9.95 22.80
C ILE A 46 -9.94 -10.84 23.96
N ASP A 47 -8.68 -11.29 23.96
CA ASP A 47 -8.13 -12.15 25.03
C ASP A 47 -7.85 -11.34 26.29
N ILE A 48 -7.27 -10.15 26.12
CA ILE A 48 -6.86 -9.26 27.20
C ILE A 48 -7.28 -7.83 26.87
N GLU A 49 -8.23 -7.28 27.62
CA GLU A 49 -8.59 -5.85 27.53
C GLU A 49 -7.90 -5.05 28.65
N ASP A 50 -6.96 -4.19 28.26
CA ASP A 50 -6.20 -3.35 29.18
C ASP A 50 -6.98 -2.06 29.53
N ALA A 51 -6.90 -1.66 30.80
CA ALA A 51 -7.51 -0.42 31.30
C ALA A 51 -9.02 -0.31 30.96
N PHE A 52 -9.74 -1.44 31.01
CA PHE A 52 -11.19 -1.55 30.82
C PHE A 52 -11.99 -0.54 31.68
N PHE A 53 -11.57 -0.33 32.93
CA PHE A 53 -12.22 0.58 33.90
C PHE A 53 -11.84 2.06 33.75
N ALA A 54 -11.15 2.46 32.68
CA ALA A 54 -10.81 3.87 32.47
C ALA A 54 -12.05 4.77 32.49
N ASN A 55 -12.01 5.83 33.30
CA ASN A 55 -13.11 6.78 33.53
C ASN A 55 -14.45 6.15 33.97
N CYS A 56 -14.47 4.94 34.54
CA CYS A 56 -15.70 4.28 35.00
C CYS A 56 -16.44 4.95 36.18
N MET A 57 -15.95 6.10 36.67
CA MET A 57 -16.65 6.93 37.66
C MET A 57 -17.56 7.98 36.97
N ASP A 58 -17.39 8.18 35.66
CA ASP A 58 -18.26 9.00 34.82
C ASP A 58 -18.98 8.07 33.84
N ASP A 59 -20.27 7.85 34.07
CA ASP A 59 -21.11 6.96 33.25
C ASP A 59 -21.22 7.41 31.78
N SER A 60 -20.81 8.64 31.46
CA SER A 60 -20.77 9.16 30.09
C SER A 60 -19.46 8.88 29.34
N LEU A 61 -18.48 8.26 30.01
CA LEU A 61 -17.14 7.97 29.50
C LEU A 61 -16.69 6.50 29.71
N PRO A 62 -17.52 5.49 29.40
CA PRO A 62 -17.12 4.10 29.55
C PRO A 62 -15.86 3.80 28.73
N SER A 63 -14.86 3.21 29.39
CA SER A 63 -13.52 2.94 28.82
C SER A 63 -12.83 4.17 28.20
N ASP A 64 -13.29 5.38 28.53
CA ASP A 64 -12.94 6.66 27.89
C ASP A 64 -13.01 6.66 26.34
N GLY A 65 -13.95 5.91 25.77
CA GLY A 65 -14.25 5.90 24.33
C GLY A 65 -13.22 5.19 23.45
N VAL A 66 -12.37 4.34 24.03
CA VAL A 66 -11.46 3.47 23.28
C VAL A 66 -11.30 2.11 23.97
N VAL A 67 -11.38 1.04 23.19
CA VAL A 67 -11.02 -0.32 23.61
C VAL A 67 -9.59 -0.59 23.16
N THR A 68 -8.76 -1.10 24.05
CA THR A 68 -7.35 -1.44 23.76
C THR A 68 -7.01 -2.78 24.38
N GLY A 69 -6.27 -3.61 23.66
CA GLY A 69 -5.88 -4.91 24.19
C GLY A 69 -5.21 -5.82 23.19
N ILE A 70 -5.21 -7.11 23.50
CA ILE A 70 -4.57 -8.17 22.73
C ILE A 70 -5.61 -9.23 22.39
N GLY A 71 -5.52 -9.76 21.18
CA GLY A 71 -6.23 -10.97 20.75
C GLY A 71 -5.48 -11.62 19.60
N LYS A 72 -6.14 -12.53 18.88
CA LYS A 72 -5.52 -13.28 17.77
C LYS A 72 -6.16 -12.99 16.42
N ILE A 73 -5.34 -12.93 15.38
CA ILE A 73 -5.80 -12.97 13.98
C ILE A 73 -5.03 -14.09 13.27
N ASN A 74 -5.76 -15.09 12.77
CA ASN A 74 -5.18 -16.27 12.14
C ASN A 74 -4.14 -16.97 13.05
N GLY A 75 -4.45 -17.07 14.35
CA GLY A 75 -3.58 -17.66 15.37
C GLY A 75 -2.44 -16.76 15.89
N GLN A 76 -2.15 -15.65 15.21
CA GLN A 76 -1.08 -14.72 15.59
C GLN A 76 -1.58 -13.65 16.57
N ASP A 77 -0.84 -13.43 17.66
CA ASP A 77 -1.13 -12.36 18.61
C ASP A 77 -1.00 -10.97 17.95
N VAL A 78 -2.00 -10.12 18.18
CA VAL A 78 -2.04 -8.75 17.69
C VAL A 78 -2.50 -7.79 18.79
N CYS A 79 -1.94 -6.59 18.79
CA CYS A 79 -2.45 -5.48 19.57
C CYS A 79 -3.58 -4.78 18.81
N VAL A 80 -4.60 -4.33 19.53
CA VAL A 80 -5.72 -3.56 18.95
C VAL A 80 -5.94 -2.25 19.69
N MET A 81 -6.26 -1.22 18.91
CA MET A 81 -6.81 0.05 19.38
C MET A 81 -8.10 0.28 18.60
N ALA A 82 -9.23 0.41 19.28
CA ALA A 82 -10.53 0.52 18.63
C ALA A 82 -11.37 1.64 19.25
N ASN A 83 -11.71 2.64 18.46
CA ASN A 83 -12.54 3.75 18.93
C ASN A 83 -13.99 3.33 19.10
N ASP A 84 -14.59 3.78 20.20
CA ASP A 84 -16.03 3.73 20.40
C ASP A 84 -16.66 5.09 20.04
N SER A 85 -17.24 5.18 18.85
CA SER A 85 -17.91 6.41 18.40
C SER A 85 -19.19 6.71 19.18
N THR A 86 -19.72 5.78 19.96
CA THR A 86 -20.90 6.02 20.81
C THR A 86 -20.54 6.83 22.07
N VAL A 87 -19.27 6.84 22.47
CA VAL A 87 -18.77 7.59 23.63
C VAL A 87 -18.14 8.89 23.17
N LYS A 88 -18.88 10.01 23.31
CA LYS A 88 -18.43 11.36 22.91
C LYS A 88 -17.83 11.39 21.49
N ALA A 89 -18.45 10.69 20.53
CA ALA A 89 -17.97 10.58 19.15
C ALA A 89 -16.54 10.03 19.01
N GLY A 90 -16.10 9.16 19.94
CA GLY A 90 -14.76 8.58 19.96
C GLY A 90 -13.66 9.61 20.23
N SER A 91 -14.01 10.79 20.76
CA SER A 91 -13.07 11.89 20.97
C SER A 91 -12.03 11.58 22.04
N TRP A 92 -10.80 12.01 21.79
CA TRP A 92 -9.64 11.71 22.65
C TRP A 92 -9.62 12.61 23.87
N GLY A 93 -9.86 12.00 25.04
CA GLY A 93 -9.57 12.58 26.35
C GLY A 93 -8.20 12.16 26.87
N LYS A 94 -7.88 12.58 28.09
CA LYS A 94 -6.63 12.24 28.77
C LYS A 94 -6.42 10.73 28.91
N ARG A 95 -7.46 9.97 29.28
CA ARG A 95 -7.35 8.51 29.48
C ARG A 95 -7.40 7.77 28.16
N THR A 96 -8.12 8.27 27.16
CA THR A 96 -8.07 7.78 25.78
C THR A 96 -6.63 7.74 25.28
N VAL A 97 -5.91 8.88 25.37
CA VAL A 97 -4.52 8.96 24.93
C VAL A 97 -3.63 8.00 25.72
N GLU A 98 -3.72 7.97 27.05
CA GLU A 98 -2.90 7.07 27.86
C GLU A 98 -3.14 5.58 27.51
N LYS A 99 -4.39 5.17 27.23
CA LYS A 99 -4.69 3.80 26.75
C LYS A 99 -4.02 3.51 25.41
N ILE A 100 -4.11 4.43 24.45
CA ILE A 100 -3.47 4.29 23.12
C ILE A 100 -1.94 4.18 23.28
N LEU A 101 -1.33 5.01 24.13
CA LEU A 101 0.10 4.96 24.38
C LEU A 101 0.52 3.63 24.99
N ARG A 102 -0.20 3.14 26.00
CA ARG A 102 0.09 1.86 26.66
C ARG A 102 0.05 0.69 25.68
N ILE A 103 -0.96 0.64 24.79
CA ILE A 103 -1.05 -0.49 23.85
C ILE A 103 0.01 -0.41 22.74
N GLN A 104 0.38 0.80 22.29
CA GLN A 104 1.51 0.97 21.37
C GLN A 104 2.86 0.62 22.02
N GLU A 105 3.05 0.99 23.29
CA GLU A 105 4.24 0.62 24.07
C GLU A 105 4.33 -0.90 24.26
N THR A 106 3.17 -1.57 24.42
CA THR A 106 3.06 -3.03 24.47
C THR A 106 3.43 -3.66 23.12
N ALA A 107 2.84 -3.18 22.02
CA ALA A 107 3.16 -3.64 20.66
C ALA A 107 4.66 -3.49 20.35
N LEU A 108 5.27 -2.38 20.80
CA LEU A 108 6.71 -2.13 20.62
C LEU A 108 7.57 -3.10 21.45
N THR A 109 7.17 -3.37 22.69
CA THR A 109 7.93 -4.22 23.62
C THR A 109 7.86 -5.69 23.22
N LEU A 110 6.66 -6.15 22.85
CA LEU A 110 6.41 -7.54 22.46
C LEU A 110 6.68 -7.80 20.97
N GLU A 111 6.92 -6.75 20.19
CA GLU A 111 7.07 -6.80 18.73
C GLU A 111 5.89 -7.50 18.05
N LEU A 112 4.68 -7.09 18.42
CA LEU A 112 3.42 -7.58 17.86
C LEU A 112 2.84 -6.59 16.83
N PRO A 113 2.18 -7.06 15.77
CA PRO A 113 1.39 -6.21 14.89
C PRO A 113 0.34 -5.40 15.67
N ILE A 114 -0.02 -4.24 15.14
CA ILE A 114 -1.05 -3.39 15.74
C ILE A 114 -2.10 -2.97 14.72
N ILE A 115 -3.37 -3.19 15.07
CA ILE A 115 -4.53 -2.86 14.25
C ILE A 115 -5.28 -1.68 14.89
N TYR A 116 -5.40 -0.59 14.14
CA TYR A 116 -6.12 0.61 14.55
C TYR A 116 -7.51 0.63 13.88
N LEU A 117 -8.57 0.50 14.66
CA LEU A 117 -9.97 0.61 14.23
C LEU A 117 -10.44 2.04 14.55
N VAL A 118 -10.29 2.93 13.57
CA VAL A 118 -10.45 4.37 13.75
C VAL A 118 -11.87 4.82 13.42
N ASP A 119 -12.48 5.52 14.37
CA ASP A 119 -13.82 6.09 14.28
C ASP A 119 -13.96 7.21 15.33
N SER A 120 -13.29 8.34 15.08
CA SER A 120 -13.06 9.38 16.08
C SER A 120 -13.20 10.79 15.52
N ALA A 121 -13.92 11.65 16.24
CA ALA A 121 -14.01 13.07 15.95
C ALA A 121 -12.73 13.87 16.29
N GLY A 122 -11.66 13.21 16.76
CA GLY A 122 -10.39 13.83 17.12
C GLY A 122 -10.33 14.26 18.59
N ALA A 123 -9.72 15.42 18.87
CA ALA A 123 -9.48 15.89 20.23
C ALA A 123 -10.76 16.24 21.00
N ARG A 124 -10.87 15.78 22.26
CA ARG A 124 -11.86 16.30 23.20
C ARG A 124 -11.38 17.65 23.74
N ILE A 125 -11.93 18.74 23.21
CA ILE A 125 -11.44 20.11 23.45
C ILE A 125 -11.49 20.54 24.93
N THR A 126 -12.41 19.98 25.71
CA THR A 126 -12.49 20.23 27.16
C THR A 126 -11.27 19.74 27.92
N ASP A 127 -10.56 18.75 27.39
CA ASP A 127 -9.45 18.05 28.07
C ASP A 127 -8.09 18.48 27.47
N GLN A 128 -8.08 19.53 26.64
CA GLN A 128 -6.95 19.85 25.75
C GLN A 128 -5.60 19.97 26.48
N ILE A 129 -5.55 20.56 27.68
CA ILE A 129 -4.29 20.76 28.42
C ILE A 129 -3.70 19.42 28.87
N GLU A 130 -4.54 18.50 29.31
CA GLU A 130 -4.12 17.20 29.84
C GLU A 130 -3.83 16.18 28.74
N MET A 131 -4.52 16.34 27.59
CA MET A 131 -4.49 15.41 26.48
C MET A 131 -3.49 15.78 25.38
N PHE A 132 -3.24 17.07 25.12
CA PHE A 132 -2.50 17.50 23.92
C PHE A 132 -1.02 17.86 24.14
N PRO A 133 -0.64 18.93 24.86
CA PRO A 133 0.73 19.46 24.85
C PRO A 133 1.74 18.68 25.71
N GLY A 134 1.25 17.78 26.58
CA GLY A 134 2.11 17.04 27.52
C GLY A 134 3.07 16.07 26.82
N ARG A 135 4.15 15.67 27.52
CA ARG A 135 5.10 14.64 27.03
C ARG A 135 4.46 13.28 26.75
N ARG A 136 3.36 12.96 27.45
CA ARG A 136 2.48 11.82 27.20
C ARG A 136 1.13 12.25 26.59
N GLY A 137 1.08 13.41 25.95
CA GLY A 137 -0.09 13.87 25.20
C GLY A 137 -0.17 13.25 23.80
N ALA A 138 -1.16 13.68 23.01
CA ALA A 138 -1.49 13.09 21.72
C ALA A 138 -0.32 13.00 20.74
N GLY A 139 0.64 13.95 20.79
CA GLY A 139 1.85 13.89 19.96
C GLY A 139 2.71 12.64 20.18
N ARG A 140 2.62 12.01 21.37
CA ARG A 140 3.34 10.78 21.70
C ARG A 140 2.81 9.57 20.93
N ILE A 141 1.55 9.58 20.49
CA ILE A 141 0.94 8.52 19.68
C ILE A 141 1.72 8.39 18.36
N PHE A 142 1.96 9.52 17.68
CA PHE A 142 2.66 9.54 16.40
C PHE A 142 4.14 9.19 16.56
N HIS A 143 4.78 9.69 17.62
CA HIS A 143 6.16 9.30 17.95
C HIS A 143 6.31 7.79 18.12
N ASN A 144 5.32 7.12 18.72
CA ASN A 144 5.32 5.67 18.85
C ASN A 144 5.05 4.97 17.51
N GLN A 145 4.14 5.46 16.66
CA GLN A 145 3.92 4.90 15.32
C GLN A 145 5.18 4.97 14.45
N ILE A 146 5.92 6.08 14.53
CA ILE A 146 7.20 6.24 13.83
C ILE A 146 8.23 5.21 14.32
N LYS A 147 8.25 4.89 15.63
CA LYS A 147 9.11 3.84 16.19
C LYS A 147 8.68 2.42 15.79
N LEU A 148 7.40 2.20 15.56
CA LEU A 148 6.84 0.92 15.15
C LEU A 148 7.00 0.68 13.63
N SER A 149 7.15 1.75 12.84
CA SER A 149 7.27 1.69 11.38
C SER A 149 8.41 0.78 10.93
N GLY A 150 8.10 -0.19 10.08
CA GLY A 150 9.04 -1.21 9.60
C GLY A 150 9.51 -2.21 10.66
N ARG A 151 9.01 -2.13 11.91
CA ARG A 151 9.31 -3.09 12.98
C ARG A 151 8.21 -4.13 13.11
N VAL A 152 6.96 -3.69 13.15
CA VAL A 152 5.78 -4.56 13.22
C VAL A 152 4.74 -4.06 12.22
N PRO A 153 3.90 -4.93 11.63
CA PRO A 153 2.84 -4.48 10.75
C PRO A 153 1.86 -3.54 11.49
N GLN A 154 1.59 -2.38 10.90
CA GLN A 154 0.64 -1.38 11.41
C GLN A 154 -0.48 -1.19 10.39
N VAL A 155 -1.71 -1.54 10.76
CA VAL A 155 -2.86 -1.49 9.82
C VAL A 155 -3.95 -0.59 10.37
N CYS A 156 -4.48 0.30 9.53
CA CYS A 156 -5.65 1.10 9.86
C CYS A 156 -6.90 0.60 9.15
N LEU A 157 -7.94 0.27 9.92
CA LEU A 157 -9.32 0.12 9.49
C LEU A 157 -10.05 1.43 9.82
N LEU A 158 -10.33 2.24 8.80
CA LEU A 158 -11.04 3.51 8.98
C LEU A 158 -12.53 3.31 8.73
N PHE A 159 -13.29 3.27 9.82
CA PHE A 159 -14.75 3.06 9.81
C PHE A 159 -15.57 4.34 9.92
N GLY A 160 -14.90 5.46 10.21
CA GLY A 160 -15.55 6.74 10.45
C GLY A 160 -14.59 7.90 10.26
N PRO A 161 -14.86 9.05 10.91
CA PRO A 161 -13.98 10.19 10.82
C PRO A 161 -12.62 9.91 11.48
N SER A 162 -11.60 10.57 10.94
CA SER A 162 -10.27 10.74 11.53
C SER A 162 -9.84 12.19 11.28
N ALA A 163 -10.19 13.07 12.22
CA ALA A 163 -10.09 14.52 12.04
C ALA A 163 -8.81 15.12 12.64
N ALA A 164 -8.33 16.20 12.04
CA ALA A 164 -7.20 17.01 12.48
C ALA A 164 -5.96 16.15 12.76
N GLY A 165 -5.38 16.24 13.96
CA GLY A 165 -4.25 15.40 14.35
C GLY A 165 -4.54 13.90 14.27
N GLY A 166 -5.81 13.49 14.42
CA GLY A 166 -6.22 12.09 14.27
C GLY A 166 -5.88 11.48 12.93
N ALA A 167 -5.91 12.30 11.86
CA ALA A 167 -5.59 11.89 10.50
C ALA A 167 -4.17 11.31 10.35
N TYR A 168 -3.26 11.63 11.28
CA TYR A 168 -1.92 11.07 11.26
C TYR A 168 -1.85 9.61 11.72
N ILE A 169 -2.83 9.09 12.49
CA ILE A 169 -2.86 7.65 12.84
C ILE A 169 -2.93 6.80 11.56
N PRO A 170 -3.94 6.97 10.68
CA PRO A 170 -3.96 6.28 9.39
C PRO A 170 -2.71 6.56 8.54
N ALA A 171 -2.25 7.81 8.46
CA ALA A 171 -1.14 8.18 7.58
C ALA A 171 0.20 7.51 7.94
N PHE A 172 0.43 7.16 9.21
CA PHE A 172 1.62 6.44 9.65
C PHE A 172 1.48 4.91 9.61
N CYS A 173 0.30 4.38 9.25
CA CYS A 173 0.13 2.94 9.06
C CYS A 173 0.77 2.47 7.74
N ASP A 174 0.98 1.16 7.64
CA ASP A 174 1.50 0.52 6.44
C ASP A 174 0.44 0.51 5.33
N ILE A 175 -0.82 0.28 5.71
CA ILE A 175 -2.00 0.44 4.84
C ILE A 175 -3.19 1.06 5.59
N VAL A 176 -4.06 1.73 4.83
CA VAL A 176 -5.34 2.29 5.28
C VAL A 176 -6.49 1.71 4.44
N VAL A 177 -7.34 0.91 5.09
CA VAL A 177 -8.57 0.39 4.50
C VAL A 177 -9.73 1.29 4.91
N MET A 178 -10.43 1.87 3.93
CA MET A 178 -11.48 2.87 4.13
C MET A 178 -12.84 2.34 3.67
N VAL A 179 -13.87 2.52 4.50
CA VAL A 179 -15.26 2.17 4.18
C VAL A 179 -15.94 3.32 3.43
N ASP A 180 -16.41 3.05 2.22
CA ASP A 180 -17.13 4.00 1.37
C ASP A 180 -18.35 4.61 2.08
N GLY A 181 -18.52 5.93 1.97
CA GLY A 181 -19.61 6.68 2.60
C GLY A 181 -19.50 6.91 4.12
N ASN A 182 -18.68 6.13 4.83
CA ASN A 182 -18.53 6.25 6.29
C ASN A 182 -17.17 6.84 6.69
N ALA A 183 -16.09 6.39 6.05
CA ALA A 183 -14.72 6.79 6.38
C ALA A 183 -14.43 8.20 5.86
N SER A 184 -13.82 9.04 6.71
CA SER A 184 -13.33 10.34 6.26
C SER A 184 -12.09 10.79 7.03
N MET A 185 -11.24 11.58 6.39
CA MET A 185 -10.00 12.07 6.98
C MET A 185 -9.69 13.47 6.45
N TYR A 186 -9.30 14.38 7.34
CA TYR A 186 -8.99 15.76 6.96
C TYR A 186 -8.27 16.48 8.10
N LEU A 187 -7.42 17.45 7.76
CA LEU A 187 -6.77 18.31 8.77
C LEU A 187 -7.71 19.40 9.31
N GLY A 188 -8.60 19.90 8.46
CA GLY A 188 -9.65 20.85 8.81
C GLY A 188 -10.97 20.40 8.22
N SER A 189 -12.08 20.55 8.95
CA SER A 189 -13.40 20.16 8.45
C SER A 189 -13.86 21.09 7.32
N PRO A 190 -14.82 20.67 6.47
CA PRO A 190 -15.38 21.55 5.45
C PRO A 190 -15.91 22.88 6.01
N ARG A 191 -16.54 22.82 7.18
CA ARG A 191 -17.01 24.01 7.91
C ARG A 191 -15.86 24.96 8.29
N MET A 192 -14.70 24.41 8.64
CA MET A 192 -13.52 25.21 8.96
C MET A 192 -12.93 25.84 7.69
N ALA A 193 -12.85 25.10 6.59
CA ALA A 193 -12.39 25.63 5.30
C ALA A 193 -13.29 26.78 4.81
N GLU A 194 -14.61 26.63 4.88
CA GLU A 194 -15.55 27.68 4.50
C GLU A 194 -15.35 28.94 5.34
N LYS A 195 -15.17 28.80 6.65
CA LYS A 195 -15.00 29.95 7.56
C LYS A 195 -13.65 30.64 7.44
N VAL A 196 -12.58 29.91 7.18
CA VAL A 196 -11.20 30.44 7.23
C VAL A 196 -10.74 30.92 5.86
N ILE A 197 -11.05 30.18 4.79
CA ILE A 197 -10.57 30.46 3.43
C ILE A 197 -11.69 30.65 2.40
N GLY A 198 -12.96 30.51 2.80
CA GLY A 198 -14.12 30.73 1.90
C GLY A 198 -14.43 29.57 0.97
N GLU A 199 -13.74 28.44 1.10
CA GLU A 199 -13.95 27.26 0.25
C GLU A 199 -15.20 26.48 0.70
N LYS A 200 -16.17 26.35 -0.22
CA LYS A 200 -17.38 25.55 0.00
C LYS A 200 -17.22 24.20 -0.68
N VAL A 201 -17.13 23.15 0.12
CA VAL A 201 -16.88 21.78 -0.35
C VAL A 201 -17.60 20.80 0.57
N THR A 202 -17.98 19.65 0.03
CA THR A 202 -18.59 18.59 0.83
C THR A 202 -17.52 17.78 1.60
N LEU A 203 -17.95 17.01 2.60
CA LEU A 203 -17.05 16.11 3.33
C LEU A 203 -16.47 15.03 2.41
N GLU A 204 -17.25 14.51 1.47
CA GLU A 204 -16.80 13.48 0.53
C GLU A 204 -15.74 14.03 -0.44
N GLU A 205 -15.94 15.23 -0.96
CA GLU A 205 -14.97 15.91 -1.84
C GLU A 205 -13.67 16.28 -1.10
N MET A 206 -13.77 16.72 0.15
CA MET A 206 -12.61 17.16 0.94
C MET A 206 -11.80 16.01 1.53
N GLY A 207 -12.47 14.96 2.01
CA GLY A 207 -11.84 13.95 2.87
C GLY A 207 -12.51 12.60 2.82
N GLY A 208 -13.35 12.32 1.83
CA GLY A 208 -14.05 11.05 1.70
C GLY A 208 -13.15 9.88 1.31
N ALA A 209 -13.64 8.67 1.56
CA ALA A 209 -12.94 7.43 1.26
C ALA A 209 -12.54 7.31 -0.23
N LYS A 210 -13.45 7.69 -1.15
CA LYS A 210 -13.18 7.64 -2.59
C LYS A 210 -12.06 8.59 -2.97
N MET A 211 -12.16 9.84 -2.54
CA MET A 211 -11.14 10.86 -2.80
C MET A 211 -9.77 10.38 -2.31
N HIS A 212 -9.68 9.86 -1.08
CA HIS A 212 -8.41 9.41 -0.54
C HIS A 212 -7.81 8.21 -1.28
N CYS A 213 -8.65 7.26 -1.73
CA CYS A 213 -8.21 6.06 -2.44
C CYS A 213 -7.92 6.29 -3.93
N SER A 214 -8.37 7.39 -4.54
CA SER A 214 -8.18 7.63 -5.98
C SER A 214 -7.46 8.92 -6.35
N VAL A 215 -7.39 9.90 -5.44
CA VAL A 215 -6.81 11.22 -5.72
C VAL A 215 -5.61 11.50 -4.81
N SER A 216 -5.79 11.53 -3.49
CA SER A 216 -4.67 11.89 -2.59
C SER A 216 -3.64 10.77 -2.40
N GLY A 217 -4.05 9.52 -2.61
CA GLY A 217 -3.21 8.36 -2.35
C GLY A 217 -2.95 8.07 -0.87
N VAL A 218 -3.63 8.68 0.10
CA VAL A 218 -3.48 8.26 1.53
C VAL A 218 -4.32 7.02 1.83
N GLY A 219 -5.45 6.84 1.17
CA GLY A 219 -6.22 5.59 1.24
C GLY A 219 -5.59 4.51 0.36
N ASP A 220 -5.50 3.28 0.86
CA ASP A 220 -4.93 2.15 0.13
C ASP A 220 -5.99 1.26 -0.48
N VAL A 221 -7.09 1.05 0.24
CA VAL A 221 -8.12 0.08 -0.12
C VAL A 221 -9.48 0.68 0.16
N LEU A 222 -10.33 0.74 -0.86
CA LEU A 222 -11.72 1.17 -0.73
C LEU A 222 -12.62 -0.07 -0.69
N VAL A 223 -13.37 -0.23 0.40
CA VAL A 223 -14.36 -1.30 0.57
C VAL A 223 -15.75 -0.72 0.82
N LYS A 224 -16.79 -1.53 0.66
CA LYS A 224 -18.18 -1.07 0.80
C LYS A 224 -18.68 -1.12 2.24
N THR A 225 -18.24 -2.11 3.01
CA THR A 225 -18.77 -2.37 4.36
C THR A 225 -17.65 -2.61 5.37
N GLU A 226 -17.96 -2.48 6.66
CA GLU A 226 -17.00 -2.79 7.73
C GLU A 226 -16.55 -4.26 7.74
N PRO A 227 -17.44 -5.27 7.54
CA PRO A 227 -17.02 -6.67 7.37
C PRO A 227 -16.08 -6.91 6.19
N ASP A 228 -16.27 -6.23 5.06
CA ASP A 228 -15.33 -6.32 3.92
C ASP A 228 -13.94 -5.81 4.32
N ALA A 229 -13.88 -4.72 5.09
CA ALA A 229 -12.63 -4.14 5.58
C ALA A 229 -11.88 -5.14 6.49
N ILE A 230 -12.62 -5.74 7.43
CA ILE A 230 -12.10 -6.72 8.38
C ILE A 230 -11.60 -7.97 7.64
N THR A 231 -12.39 -8.48 6.70
CA THR A 231 -12.01 -9.63 5.86
C THR A 231 -10.73 -9.34 5.07
N TYR A 232 -10.63 -8.13 4.49
CA TYR A 232 -9.44 -7.71 3.76
C TYR A 232 -8.21 -7.69 4.68
N VAL A 233 -8.30 -7.11 5.88
CA VAL A 233 -7.16 -7.03 6.81
C VAL A 233 -6.75 -8.41 7.32
N ARG A 234 -7.70 -9.29 7.62
CA ARG A 234 -7.41 -10.69 7.99
C ARG A 234 -6.65 -11.40 6.88
N LYS A 235 -7.04 -11.22 5.60
CA LYS A 235 -6.29 -11.75 4.43
C LYS A 235 -4.92 -11.09 4.30
N TYR A 236 -4.84 -9.77 4.40
CA TYR A 236 -3.61 -8.98 4.26
C TYR A 236 -2.53 -9.42 5.24
N LEU A 237 -2.88 -9.67 6.52
CA LEU A 237 -1.90 -10.10 7.52
C LEU A 237 -1.28 -11.47 7.24
N THR A 238 -1.94 -12.33 6.44
CA THR A 238 -1.38 -13.65 6.07
C THR A 238 -0.12 -13.56 5.21
N TYR A 239 0.17 -12.40 4.61
CA TYR A 239 1.37 -12.21 3.78
C TYR A 239 2.58 -11.72 4.59
N PHE A 240 2.38 -11.31 5.84
CA PHE A 240 3.40 -10.69 6.67
C PHE A 240 3.90 -11.67 7.75
N PRO A 241 5.17 -11.56 8.15
CA PRO A 241 5.61 -12.13 9.41
C PRO A 241 4.99 -11.36 10.58
N LYS A 242 5.08 -11.91 11.80
CA LYS A 242 4.73 -11.18 13.03
C LYS A 242 5.48 -9.86 13.18
N ASN A 243 6.76 -9.82 12.76
CA ASN A 243 7.62 -8.64 12.82
C ASN A 243 8.82 -8.77 11.87
N PHE A 244 9.58 -7.68 11.73
CA PHE A 244 10.71 -7.53 10.80
C PHE A 244 11.84 -8.56 10.93
N ARG A 245 11.92 -9.31 12.03
CA ARG A 245 13.00 -10.30 12.25
C ARG A 245 12.78 -11.62 11.52
N TYR A 246 11.55 -11.87 11.08
CA TYR A 246 11.15 -13.15 10.51
C TYR A 246 10.74 -12.95 9.05
N LYS A 247 10.87 -14.03 8.28
CA LYS A 247 10.29 -14.11 6.93
C LYS A 247 8.81 -14.48 7.04
N PRO A 248 7.98 -14.09 6.05
CA PRO A 248 6.61 -14.58 5.96
C PRO A 248 6.53 -16.11 6.01
N GLU A 249 5.49 -16.64 6.64
CA GLU A 249 5.23 -18.08 6.65
C GLU A 249 4.84 -18.58 5.26
N ALA A 250 5.30 -19.78 4.91
CA ALA A 250 4.87 -20.47 3.71
C ALA A 250 3.53 -21.17 3.96
N TYR A 251 2.65 -21.10 2.98
CA TYR A 251 1.35 -21.77 2.96
C TYR A 251 1.41 -22.99 2.03
N GLU A 252 0.40 -23.85 2.09
CA GLU A 252 0.26 -24.93 1.12
C GLU A 252 0.18 -24.34 -0.30
N PRO A 253 1.04 -24.79 -1.24
CA PRO A 253 1.02 -24.29 -2.61
C PRO A 253 -0.32 -24.55 -3.30
N ILE A 254 -0.85 -23.53 -3.97
CA ILE A 254 -2.02 -23.66 -4.86
C ILE A 254 -1.54 -23.46 -6.30
N ALA A 255 -2.02 -24.30 -7.22
CA ALA A 255 -1.74 -24.12 -8.64
C ALA A 255 -2.20 -22.73 -9.13
N ALA A 256 -1.58 -22.22 -10.18
CA ALA A 256 -2.10 -21.01 -10.81
C ALA A 256 -3.46 -21.28 -11.45
N LYS A 257 -4.29 -20.24 -11.51
CA LYS A 257 -5.59 -20.31 -12.16
C LYS A 257 -5.41 -20.68 -13.64
N GLN A 258 -6.21 -21.63 -14.11
CA GLN A 258 -6.23 -22.01 -15.53
C GLN A 258 -7.06 -21.02 -16.33
N PHE A 259 -6.60 -20.70 -17.54
CA PHE A 259 -7.28 -19.81 -18.47
C PHE A 259 -7.22 -20.39 -19.88
N GLU A 260 -8.20 -20.05 -20.72
CA GLU A 260 -8.25 -20.50 -22.12
C GLU A 260 -7.05 -20.01 -22.93
N LYS A 261 -6.65 -18.74 -22.73
CA LYS A 261 -5.50 -18.14 -23.40
C LYS A 261 -4.22 -18.33 -22.59
N THR A 262 -3.15 -18.71 -23.26
CA THR A 262 -1.77 -18.79 -22.76
C THR A 262 -1.18 -17.40 -22.44
N ILE A 263 0.01 -17.36 -21.84
CA ILE A 263 0.72 -16.09 -21.60
C ILE A 263 1.15 -15.45 -22.93
N GLU A 264 1.62 -16.26 -23.87
CA GLU A 264 2.00 -15.83 -25.21
C GLU A 264 0.85 -15.12 -25.93
N GLU A 265 -0.35 -15.72 -25.92
CA GLU A 265 -1.52 -15.18 -26.64
C GLU A 265 -2.09 -13.88 -26.06
N ILE A 266 -1.81 -13.56 -24.78
CA ILE A 266 -2.30 -12.31 -24.17
C ILE A 266 -1.32 -11.14 -24.37
N ILE A 267 -0.06 -11.40 -24.71
CA ILE A 267 0.96 -10.37 -24.95
C ILE A 267 0.96 -10.02 -26.45
N PRO A 268 0.52 -8.81 -26.85
CA PRO A 268 0.46 -8.46 -28.25
C PRO A 268 1.85 -8.23 -28.83
N GLU A 269 2.13 -8.82 -30.00
CA GLU A 269 3.33 -8.54 -30.79
C GLU A 269 3.45 -7.06 -31.16
N ASN A 270 2.33 -6.43 -31.53
CA ASN A 270 2.30 -5.00 -31.77
C ASN A 270 2.44 -4.25 -30.44
N GLN A 271 3.60 -3.61 -30.24
CA GLN A 271 3.89 -2.83 -29.04
C GLN A 271 2.88 -1.71 -28.76
N ASN A 272 2.19 -1.18 -29.76
CA ASN A 272 1.18 -0.13 -29.58
C ASN A 272 -0.17 -0.69 -29.08
N ALA A 273 -0.40 -2.00 -29.16
CA ALA A 273 -1.54 -2.66 -28.56
C ALA A 273 -1.30 -2.89 -27.05
N SER A 274 -2.26 -2.51 -26.23
CA SER A 274 -2.22 -2.75 -24.79
C SER A 274 -2.81 -4.12 -24.42
N PHE A 275 -2.39 -4.65 -23.28
CA PHE A 275 -3.00 -5.83 -22.66
C PHE A 275 -3.20 -5.60 -21.17
N ASN A 276 -4.00 -6.45 -20.52
CA ASN A 276 -4.26 -6.34 -19.09
C ASN A 276 -3.20 -7.10 -18.31
N MET A 277 -2.33 -6.38 -17.59
CA MET A 277 -1.28 -7.00 -16.78
C MET A 277 -1.82 -7.91 -15.66
N HIS A 278 -3.04 -7.68 -15.18
CA HIS A 278 -3.68 -8.62 -14.24
C HIS A 278 -3.87 -10.02 -14.83
N ASP A 279 -4.06 -10.14 -16.14
CA ASP A 279 -4.24 -11.43 -16.80
C ASP A 279 -2.92 -12.23 -16.75
N LEU A 280 -1.77 -11.55 -16.88
CA LEU A 280 -0.45 -12.17 -16.68
C LEU A 280 -0.23 -12.55 -15.21
N ILE A 281 -0.45 -11.61 -14.28
CA ILE A 281 -0.26 -11.83 -12.84
C ILE A 281 -1.01 -13.09 -12.38
N ASN A 282 -2.29 -13.23 -12.72
CA ASN A 282 -3.12 -14.37 -12.30
C ASN A 282 -2.67 -15.73 -12.87
N ARG A 283 -1.84 -15.75 -13.91
CA ARG A 283 -1.27 -16.98 -14.50
C ARG A 283 0.04 -17.41 -13.82
N ILE A 284 0.70 -16.50 -13.09
CA ILE A 284 2.00 -16.78 -12.46
C ILE A 284 1.92 -16.89 -10.94
N ILE A 285 0.84 -16.42 -10.32
CA ILE A 285 0.61 -16.53 -8.87
C ILE A 285 -0.30 -17.71 -8.54
N ASP A 286 -0.26 -18.14 -7.29
CA ASP A 286 -1.17 -19.13 -6.72
C ASP A 286 -2.61 -18.59 -6.80
N GLU A 287 -3.56 -19.46 -7.15
CA GLU A 287 -4.96 -19.06 -7.36
C GLU A 287 -5.55 -18.31 -6.15
N ASP A 288 -6.33 -17.25 -6.44
CA ASP A 288 -6.98 -16.36 -5.48
C ASP A 288 -6.05 -15.70 -4.43
N SER A 289 -4.74 -15.76 -4.65
CA SER A 289 -3.74 -15.18 -3.73
C SER A 289 -3.47 -13.70 -3.95
N PHE A 290 -4.03 -13.03 -4.97
CA PHE A 290 -3.75 -11.60 -5.16
C PHE A 290 -4.45 -10.73 -4.10
N CYS A 291 -3.68 -9.86 -3.47
CA CYS A 291 -4.10 -8.85 -2.50
C CYS A 291 -3.62 -7.48 -3.01
N GLU A 292 -4.42 -6.87 -3.87
CA GLU A 292 -4.07 -5.63 -4.57
C GLU A 292 -4.16 -4.40 -3.66
N ILE A 293 -3.12 -3.58 -3.67
CA ILE A 293 -2.99 -2.37 -2.84
C ILE A 293 -3.02 -1.14 -3.75
N LYS A 294 -3.75 -0.10 -3.34
CA LYS A 294 -3.90 1.16 -4.11
C LYS A 294 -4.45 0.96 -5.52
N LYS A 295 -5.33 -0.02 -5.73
CA LYS A 295 -5.99 -0.31 -7.03
C LYS A 295 -6.53 0.95 -7.74
N LYS A 296 -7.10 1.88 -6.98
CA LYS A 296 -7.76 3.08 -7.50
C LYS A 296 -6.84 4.31 -7.65
N PHE A 297 -5.62 4.25 -7.13
CA PHE A 297 -4.64 5.33 -7.18
C PHE A 297 -3.48 4.95 -8.10
N ALA A 298 -3.14 5.83 -9.04
CA ALA A 298 -2.12 5.57 -10.06
C ALA A 298 -2.30 4.19 -10.74
N PRO A 299 -3.44 3.95 -11.42
CA PRO A 299 -3.81 2.63 -11.94
C PRO A 299 -2.92 2.13 -13.10
N GLU A 300 -2.07 3.01 -13.65
CA GLU A 300 -1.00 2.65 -14.59
C GLU A 300 0.14 1.83 -13.98
N LEU A 301 0.23 1.75 -12.65
CA LEU A 301 1.15 0.87 -11.93
C LEU A 301 0.36 0.01 -10.92
N ILE A 302 0.50 -1.30 -11.01
CA ILE A 302 -0.10 -2.28 -10.10
C ILE A 302 0.88 -2.55 -8.98
N THR A 303 0.37 -2.57 -7.74
CA THR A 303 1.10 -3.02 -6.55
C THR A 303 0.21 -3.99 -5.78
N GLY A 304 0.75 -5.11 -5.33
CA GLY A 304 -0.04 -6.06 -4.56
C GLY A 304 0.79 -7.22 -4.02
N LEU A 305 0.27 -7.87 -2.99
CA LEU A 305 0.86 -9.07 -2.41
C LEU A 305 0.22 -10.30 -3.05
N SER A 306 1.00 -11.37 -3.19
CA SER A 306 0.57 -12.62 -3.79
C SER A 306 1.33 -13.80 -3.19
N ARG A 307 1.01 -15.01 -3.64
CA ARG A 307 1.85 -16.18 -3.38
C ARG A 307 2.34 -16.81 -4.67
N ILE A 308 3.58 -17.29 -4.65
CA ILE A 308 4.11 -18.18 -5.68
C ILE A 308 4.64 -19.41 -4.95
N ASN A 309 4.00 -20.56 -5.19
CA ASN A 309 4.32 -21.82 -4.52
C ASN A 309 4.28 -21.70 -2.99
N GLY A 310 3.18 -21.13 -2.48
CA GLY A 310 2.92 -20.96 -1.06
C GLY A 310 3.64 -19.80 -0.39
N LYS A 311 4.62 -19.16 -1.05
CA LYS A 311 5.45 -18.10 -0.45
C LYS A 311 4.99 -16.70 -0.85
N SER A 312 4.93 -15.77 0.11
CA SER A 312 4.59 -14.37 -0.14
C SER A 312 5.54 -13.71 -1.13
N VAL A 313 4.99 -12.97 -2.10
CA VAL A 313 5.73 -12.14 -3.07
C VAL A 313 4.98 -10.83 -3.29
N GLY A 314 5.69 -9.71 -3.20
CA GLY A 314 5.20 -8.39 -3.58
C GLY A 314 5.41 -8.15 -5.08
N ILE A 315 4.35 -7.80 -5.79
CA ILE A 315 4.37 -7.56 -7.24
C ILE A 315 4.27 -6.07 -7.52
N ILE A 316 5.16 -5.58 -8.39
CA ILE A 316 5.12 -4.23 -8.96
C ILE A 316 5.12 -4.38 -10.48
N ALA A 317 4.04 -3.95 -11.12
CA ALA A 317 3.83 -4.23 -12.54
C ALA A 317 3.23 -3.04 -13.28
N ASN A 318 3.76 -2.72 -14.45
CA ASN A 318 3.15 -1.69 -15.30
C ASN A 318 1.83 -2.21 -15.86
N GLN A 319 0.81 -1.35 -15.98
CA GLN A 319 -0.49 -1.69 -16.56
C GLN A 319 -0.66 -1.01 -17.92
N PRO A 320 -0.39 -1.68 -19.05
CA PRO A 320 -0.47 -1.08 -20.37
C PRO A 320 -1.86 -0.58 -20.75
N LYS A 321 -2.94 -1.19 -20.24
CA LYS A 321 -4.31 -0.69 -20.47
C LYS A 321 -4.58 0.67 -19.83
N MET A 322 -3.76 1.09 -18.86
CA MET A 322 -3.90 2.34 -18.14
C MET A 322 -2.73 3.25 -18.50
N LYS A 323 -3.00 4.27 -19.33
CA LYS A 323 -2.00 5.25 -19.79
C LYS A 323 -0.72 4.61 -20.37
N GLY A 324 -0.83 3.42 -20.98
CA GLY A 324 0.30 2.72 -21.58
C GLY A 324 1.36 2.22 -20.60
N GLY A 325 1.09 2.17 -19.29
CA GLY A 325 2.07 1.74 -18.27
C GLY A 325 3.15 2.78 -17.94
N VAL A 326 2.99 4.03 -18.41
CA VAL A 326 3.91 5.16 -18.15
C VAL A 326 3.97 5.50 -16.67
N LEU A 327 5.14 5.89 -16.15
CA LEU A 327 5.30 6.31 -14.75
C LEU A 327 5.03 7.82 -14.55
N PHE A 328 4.25 8.14 -13.51
CA PHE A 328 3.89 9.50 -13.07
C PHE A 328 4.38 9.77 -11.63
N PRO A 329 4.31 11.03 -11.13
CA PRO A 329 4.66 11.32 -9.73
C PRO A 329 3.95 10.40 -8.73
N ASP A 330 2.64 10.23 -8.91
CA ASP A 330 1.79 9.38 -8.05
C ASP A 330 2.17 7.90 -8.14
N SER A 331 2.49 7.40 -9.34
CA SER A 331 2.97 6.03 -9.54
C SER A 331 4.30 5.80 -8.84
N ALA A 332 5.21 6.78 -8.87
CA ALA A 332 6.52 6.69 -8.23
C ALA A 332 6.40 6.66 -6.70
N ASP A 333 5.55 7.50 -6.11
CA ASP A 333 5.29 7.49 -4.66
C ASP A 333 4.59 6.18 -4.23
N LYS A 334 3.61 5.70 -5.03
CA LYS A 334 2.96 4.40 -4.82
C LYS A 334 3.97 3.25 -4.81
N ALA A 335 4.86 3.20 -5.79
CA ALA A 335 5.90 2.19 -5.88
C ALA A 335 6.85 2.26 -4.68
N ALA A 336 7.36 3.45 -4.37
CA ALA A 336 8.35 3.66 -3.31
C ALA A 336 7.85 3.14 -1.96
N LYS A 337 6.62 3.50 -1.57
CA LYS A 337 6.00 3.03 -0.32
C LYS A 337 5.81 1.51 -0.31
N PHE A 338 5.38 0.92 -1.41
CA PHE A 338 5.14 -0.53 -1.49
C PHE A 338 6.45 -1.34 -1.46
N ILE A 339 7.51 -0.86 -2.12
CA ILE A 339 8.85 -1.46 -2.07
C ILE A 339 9.37 -1.45 -0.64
N GLN A 340 9.33 -0.30 0.03
CA GLN A 340 9.77 -0.16 1.42
C GLN A 340 8.97 -1.06 2.37
N LEU A 341 7.65 -1.19 2.14
CA LEU A 341 6.80 -2.09 2.90
C LEU A 341 7.25 -3.55 2.76
N CYS A 342 7.46 -4.03 1.53
CA CYS A 342 7.88 -5.40 1.30
C CYS A 342 9.28 -5.67 1.89
N ASP A 343 10.22 -4.74 1.66
CA ASP A 343 11.58 -4.86 2.16
C ASP A 343 11.64 -4.94 3.69
N ALA A 344 10.93 -4.04 4.38
CA ALA A 344 10.90 -4.00 5.85
C ALA A 344 10.39 -5.29 6.50
N PHE A 345 9.60 -6.09 5.77
CA PHE A 345 8.98 -7.32 6.29
C PHE A 345 9.45 -8.58 5.54
N ASN A 346 10.62 -8.52 4.91
CA ASN A 346 11.27 -9.66 4.26
C ASN A 346 10.43 -10.31 3.15
N ILE A 347 9.58 -9.54 2.46
CA ILE A 347 8.76 -10.01 1.35
C ILE A 347 9.53 -9.80 0.04
N PRO A 348 9.87 -10.87 -0.72
CA PRO A 348 10.49 -10.76 -2.03
C PRO A 348 9.70 -9.90 -3.02
N LEU A 349 10.40 -9.24 -3.92
CA LEU A 349 9.83 -8.35 -4.94
C LEU A 349 9.94 -8.96 -6.34
N LEU A 350 8.84 -8.88 -7.08
CA LEU A 350 8.73 -9.23 -8.50
C LEU A 350 8.36 -7.99 -9.32
N PHE A 351 9.23 -7.64 -10.26
CA PHE A 351 8.99 -6.56 -11.22
C PHE A 351 8.52 -7.14 -12.54
N LEU A 352 7.34 -6.73 -13.02
CA LEU A 352 6.84 -7.08 -14.36
C LEU A 352 6.83 -5.84 -15.23
N MET A 353 7.81 -5.73 -16.13
CA MET A 353 8.05 -4.51 -16.90
C MET A 353 7.34 -4.52 -18.25
N ASP A 354 6.43 -3.56 -18.44
CA ASP A 354 5.98 -3.08 -19.75
C ASP A 354 5.85 -1.55 -19.67
N VAL A 355 7.01 -0.90 -19.57
CA VAL A 355 7.16 0.53 -19.26
C VAL A 355 7.80 1.28 -20.43
N PRO A 356 7.11 2.28 -21.00
CA PRO A 356 7.69 3.14 -22.03
C PRO A 356 8.58 4.27 -21.47
N GLY A 357 8.64 4.41 -20.14
CA GLY A 357 9.43 5.42 -19.43
C GLY A 357 8.60 6.20 -18.41
N PHE A 358 9.17 7.32 -17.95
CA PHE A 358 8.44 8.34 -17.18
C PHE A 358 7.70 9.28 -18.12
N MET A 359 6.57 9.82 -17.64
CA MET A 359 5.83 10.84 -18.36
C MET A 359 6.69 12.09 -18.56
N ILE A 360 6.60 12.68 -19.75
CA ILE A 360 7.23 13.95 -20.08
C ILE A 360 6.19 15.09 -20.15
N GLY A 361 6.63 16.32 -19.89
CA GLY A 361 5.85 17.53 -20.14
C GLY A 361 5.67 18.44 -18.93
N THR A 362 5.33 19.70 -19.20
CA THR A 362 5.35 20.79 -18.23
C THR A 362 4.52 20.53 -16.96
N LYS A 363 3.42 19.78 -17.04
CA LYS A 363 2.58 19.47 -15.87
C LYS A 363 3.30 18.57 -14.87
N VAL A 364 3.93 17.49 -15.33
CA VAL A 364 4.64 16.53 -14.47
C VAL A 364 5.97 17.10 -13.98
N GLU A 365 6.62 17.95 -14.79
CA GLU A 365 7.79 18.72 -14.36
C GLU A 365 7.46 19.66 -13.20
N ARG A 366 6.36 20.43 -13.31
CA ARG A 366 5.90 21.31 -12.22
C ARG A 366 5.45 20.56 -10.97
N ALA A 367 4.94 19.34 -11.13
CA ALA A 367 4.62 18.45 -10.00
C ALA A 367 5.89 17.88 -9.34
N GLY A 368 7.05 17.96 -10.00
CA GLY A 368 8.32 17.47 -9.49
C GLY A 368 8.59 16.00 -9.83
N ILE A 369 8.25 15.54 -11.03
CA ILE A 369 8.47 14.14 -11.47
C ILE A 369 9.89 13.64 -11.22
N ILE A 370 10.91 14.49 -11.33
CA ILE A 370 12.30 14.13 -11.05
C ILE A 370 12.48 13.70 -9.59
N ARG A 371 12.02 14.49 -8.61
CA ARG A 371 12.14 14.15 -7.18
C ARG A 371 11.28 12.94 -6.81
N HIS A 372 10.10 12.80 -7.40
CA HIS A 372 9.24 11.64 -7.17
C HIS A 372 9.82 10.36 -7.77
N GLY A 373 10.32 10.39 -9.01
CA GLY A 373 11.01 9.28 -9.64
C GLY A 373 12.27 8.87 -8.87
N ALA A 374 13.03 9.84 -8.34
CA ALA A 374 14.19 9.57 -7.50
C ALA A 374 13.84 8.85 -6.18
N LYS A 375 12.65 9.07 -5.59
CA LYS A 375 12.18 8.28 -4.44
C LYS A 375 11.98 6.82 -4.80
N MET A 376 11.35 6.54 -5.94
CA MET A 376 11.14 5.17 -6.42
C MET A 376 12.48 4.48 -6.67
N LEU A 377 13.42 5.16 -7.33
CA LEU A 377 14.78 4.63 -7.57
C LEU A 377 15.52 4.36 -6.26
N ALA A 378 15.41 5.26 -5.28
CA ALA A 378 16.01 5.09 -3.97
C ALA A 378 15.44 3.88 -3.22
N ALA A 379 14.11 3.79 -3.10
CA ALA A 379 13.45 2.65 -2.46
C ALA A 379 13.81 1.33 -3.14
N MET A 380 13.88 1.34 -4.47
CA MET A 380 14.28 0.18 -5.28
C MET A 380 15.69 -0.29 -4.97
N SER A 381 16.64 0.66 -4.96
CA SER A 381 18.05 0.37 -4.80
C SER A 381 18.38 -0.07 -3.38
N GLU A 382 17.73 0.53 -2.37
CA GLU A 382 17.94 0.17 -0.96
C GLU A 382 17.37 -1.20 -0.60
N ALA A 383 16.38 -1.71 -1.33
CA ALA A 383 15.71 -2.96 -1.00
C ALA A 383 16.71 -4.13 -1.03
N THR A 384 16.81 -4.83 0.10
CA THR A 384 17.73 -5.94 0.36
C THR A 384 17.06 -7.31 0.24
N VAL A 385 15.73 -7.35 0.22
CA VAL A 385 14.97 -8.56 -0.14
C VAL A 385 15.34 -9.08 -1.54
N PRO A 386 15.00 -10.35 -1.85
CA PRO A 386 15.16 -10.86 -3.20
C PRO A 386 14.34 -10.04 -4.20
N LYS A 387 14.96 -9.63 -5.30
CA LYS A 387 14.36 -8.86 -6.39
C LYS A 387 14.52 -9.64 -7.69
N ILE A 388 13.41 -10.03 -8.31
CA ILE A 388 13.42 -10.61 -9.66
C ILE A 388 12.73 -9.65 -10.60
N SER A 389 13.37 -9.42 -11.74
CA SER A 389 12.90 -8.54 -12.78
C SER A 389 12.55 -9.32 -14.02
N VAL A 390 11.33 -9.17 -14.52
CA VAL A 390 10.83 -9.81 -15.74
C VAL A 390 10.45 -8.71 -16.72
N ILE A 391 11.21 -8.61 -17.81
CA ILE A 391 10.89 -7.70 -18.90
C ILE A 391 9.89 -8.41 -19.81
N VAL A 392 8.62 -7.99 -19.72
CA VAL A 392 7.52 -8.60 -20.48
C VAL A 392 7.53 -8.08 -21.91
N ARG A 393 7.65 -6.76 -22.09
CA ARG A 393 7.71 -6.13 -23.40
C ARG A 393 8.54 -4.85 -23.37
N LYS A 394 7.97 -3.67 -23.11
CA LYS A 394 8.75 -2.42 -23.15
C LYS A 394 9.58 -2.24 -21.87
N ALA A 395 10.84 -1.85 -22.03
CA ALA A 395 11.66 -1.34 -20.93
C ALA A 395 12.56 -0.21 -21.45
N TYR A 396 11.97 0.99 -21.52
CA TYR A 396 12.63 2.15 -22.12
C TYR A 396 13.15 3.17 -21.11
N GLY A 397 14.36 3.68 -21.38
CA GLY A 397 14.99 4.80 -20.69
C GLY A 397 14.97 4.64 -19.17
N ALA A 398 14.60 5.71 -18.46
CA ALA A 398 14.52 5.70 -17.00
C ALA A 398 13.44 4.74 -16.44
N GLY A 399 12.51 4.24 -17.28
CA GLY A 399 11.58 3.19 -16.87
C GLY A 399 12.30 1.88 -16.53
N LEU A 400 13.34 1.52 -17.29
CA LEU A 400 14.21 0.38 -16.99
C LEU A 400 14.85 0.53 -15.61
N TYR A 401 15.32 1.74 -15.27
CA TYR A 401 15.93 2.03 -13.97
C TYR A 401 14.92 1.88 -12.83
N ALA A 402 13.75 2.51 -12.98
CA ALA A 402 12.71 2.52 -11.96
C ALA A 402 12.14 1.13 -11.67
N MET A 403 12.11 0.24 -12.65
CA MET A 403 11.56 -1.11 -12.52
C MET A 403 12.62 -2.18 -12.22
N ALA A 404 13.76 -1.81 -11.61
CA ALA A 404 14.85 -2.74 -11.25
C ALA A 404 15.50 -3.45 -12.45
N GLY A 405 15.83 -2.70 -13.51
CA GLY A 405 16.65 -3.21 -14.61
C GLY A 405 18.07 -3.58 -14.17
N PRO A 406 18.90 -4.11 -15.08
CA PRO A 406 20.19 -4.76 -14.74
C PRO A 406 21.13 -3.93 -13.87
N ALA A 407 21.23 -2.63 -14.12
CA ALA A 407 22.12 -1.73 -13.39
C ALA A 407 21.67 -1.44 -11.94
N PHE A 408 20.44 -1.83 -11.56
CA PHE A 408 19.86 -1.65 -10.22
C PHE A 408 19.89 -2.95 -9.40
N GLU A 409 20.80 -3.85 -9.76
CA GLU A 409 21.13 -5.09 -9.04
C GLU A 409 19.90 -5.89 -8.59
N PRO A 410 18.97 -6.23 -9.51
CA PRO A 410 18.08 -7.35 -9.24
C PRO A 410 18.92 -8.61 -9.05
N ASP A 411 18.44 -9.56 -8.24
CA ASP A 411 19.11 -10.87 -8.11
C ASP A 411 19.05 -11.66 -9.43
N CYS A 412 18.06 -11.32 -10.27
CA CYS A 412 18.03 -11.69 -11.67
C CYS A 412 17.15 -10.74 -12.51
N CYS A 413 17.61 -10.40 -13.71
CA CYS A 413 16.85 -9.77 -14.78
C CYS A 413 16.63 -10.76 -15.94
N ILE A 414 15.43 -11.31 -16.05
CA ILE A 414 14.99 -12.14 -17.17
C ILE A 414 14.06 -11.38 -18.11
N ALA A 415 13.92 -11.88 -19.34
CA ALA A 415 13.05 -11.31 -20.35
C ALA A 415 12.18 -12.36 -21.02
N LEU A 416 11.03 -11.94 -21.54
CA LEU A 416 10.28 -12.70 -22.53
C LEU A 416 10.81 -12.39 -23.95
N PRO A 417 10.56 -13.23 -24.97
CA PRO A 417 11.01 -12.97 -26.34
C PRO A 417 10.49 -11.65 -26.93
N THR A 418 9.39 -11.13 -26.40
CA THR A 418 8.77 -9.85 -26.77
C THR A 418 9.45 -8.62 -26.16
N ALA A 419 10.48 -8.81 -25.32
CA ALA A 419 11.14 -7.72 -24.62
C ALA A 419 11.89 -6.77 -25.57
N GLN A 420 11.80 -5.47 -25.27
CA GLN A 420 12.38 -4.37 -26.01
C GLN A 420 13.05 -3.42 -25.02
N ILE A 421 14.38 -3.44 -24.99
CA ILE A 421 15.19 -2.60 -24.10
C ILE A 421 15.91 -1.55 -24.96
N ALA A 422 15.66 -0.29 -24.67
CA ALA A 422 16.26 0.82 -25.42
C ALA A 422 16.26 2.12 -24.60
N VAL A 423 16.98 3.14 -25.07
CA VAL A 423 16.95 4.48 -24.45
C VAL A 423 15.56 5.11 -24.59
N MET A 424 14.91 4.90 -25.75
CA MET A 424 13.52 5.30 -26.00
C MET A 424 12.92 4.43 -27.11
N GLY A 425 11.60 4.45 -27.26
CA GLY A 425 10.93 3.69 -28.33
C GLY A 425 11.31 4.20 -29.73
N PRO A 426 11.29 3.34 -30.78
CA PRO A 426 11.75 3.70 -32.14
C PRO A 426 11.09 4.97 -32.70
N GLU A 427 9.78 5.13 -32.49
CA GLU A 427 9.03 6.29 -32.97
C GLU A 427 9.52 7.59 -32.32
N ALA A 428 9.76 7.58 -31.01
CA ALA A 428 10.26 8.73 -30.28
C ALA A 428 11.74 9.03 -30.64
N ALA A 429 12.56 7.99 -30.76
CA ALA A 429 13.97 8.10 -31.12
C ALA A 429 14.16 8.81 -32.45
N VAL A 430 13.46 8.33 -33.49
CA VAL A 430 13.63 8.86 -34.84
C VAL A 430 13.17 10.31 -34.93
N ASN A 431 12.02 10.63 -34.33
CA ASN A 431 11.51 11.99 -34.33
C ASN A 431 12.41 12.96 -33.56
N ALA A 432 13.03 12.52 -32.45
CA ALA A 432 13.94 13.37 -31.68
C ALA A 432 15.29 13.56 -32.39
N VAL A 433 15.93 12.48 -32.83
CA VAL A 433 17.28 12.50 -33.42
C VAL A 433 17.27 13.13 -34.81
N TYR A 434 16.28 12.82 -35.63
CA TYR A 434 16.20 13.27 -37.02
C TYR A 434 15.25 14.45 -37.23
N ALA A 435 14.79 15.13 -36.18
CA ALA A 435 13.83 16.24 -36.26
C ALA A 435 14.19 17.27 -37.36
N ASN A 436 15.42 17.78 -37.33
CA ASN A 436 15.91 18.78 -38.29
C ASN A 436 15.98 18.21 -39.72
N LYS A 437 16.38 16.94 -39.85
CA LYS A 437 16.49 16.27 -41.15
C LYS A 437 15.10 16.00 -41.74
N ILE A 438 14.15 15.53 -40.94
CA ILE A 438 12.75 15.34 -41.33
C ILE A 438 12.13 16.67 -41.76
N ALA A 439 12.36 17.76 -41.00
CA ALA A 439 11.84 19.08 -41.35
C ALA A 439 12.42 19.62 -42.67
N ALA A 440 13.66 19.27 -43.00
CA ALA A 440 14.32 19.65 -44.25
C ALA A 440 13.93 18.78 -45.46
N LEU A 441 13.30 17.62 -45.26
CA LEU A 441 12.86 16.73 -46.35
C LEU A 441 11.54 17.24 -46.98
N PRO A 442 11.34 17.00 -48.30
CA PRO A 442 10.04 17.16 -48.96
C PRO A 442 8.95 16.35 -48.26
N GLU A 443 7.72 16.85 -48.23
CA GLU A 443 6.63 16.25 -47.46
C GLU A 443 6.35 14.80 -47.87
N GLU A 444 6.43 14.53 -49.17
CA GLU A 444 6.27 13.21 -49.78
C GLU A 444 7.34 12.18 -49.38
N GLU A 445 8.53 12.63 -48.98
CA GLU A 445 9.65 11.75 -48.60
C GLU A 445 9.72 11.49 -47.10
N ARG A 446 9.11 12.36 -46.27
CA ARG A 446 9.18 12.28 -44.80
C ARG A 446 8.70 10.95 -44.27
N ALA A 447 7.54 10.47 -44.74
CA ALA A 447 6.94 9.24 -44.23
C ALA A 447 7.82 8.01 -44.52
N ALA A 448 8.38 7.92 -45.72
CA ALA A 448 9.28 6.85 -46.11
C ALA A 448 10.58 6.89 -45.30
N PHE A 449 11.19 8.07 -45.13
CA PHE A 449 12.40 8.24 -44.33
C PHE A 449 12.19 7.89 -42.85
N ILE A 450 11.08 8.36 -42.25
CA ILE A 450 10.73 8.05 -40.86
C ILE A 450 10.57 6.54 -40.69
N LYS A 451 9.80 5.89 -41.57
CA LYS A 451 9.58 4.44 -41.51
C LYS A 451 10.90 3.67 -41.63
N GLN A 452 11.74 4.02 -42.61
CA GLN A 452 13.05 3.40 -42.78
C GLN A 452 13.89 3.52 -41.50
N LYS A 453 13.99 4.72 -40.91
CA LYS A 453 14.78 4.93 -39.69
C LYS A 453 14.18 4.25 -38.46
N GLN A 454 12.86 4.09 -38.40
CA GLN A 454 12.19 3.35 -37.33
C GLN A 454 12.46 1.86 -37.45
N ASP A 455 12.46 1.31 -38.65
CA ASP A 455 12.77 -0.10 -38.90
C ASP A 455 14.25 -0.39 -38.60
N GLU A 456 15.18 0.45 -39.08
CA GLU A 456 16.62 0.35 -38.72
C GLU A 456 16.84 0.38 -37.20
N TYR A 457 16.19 1.32 -36.48
CA TYR A 457 16.31 1.39 -35.02
C TYR A 457 15.67 0.20 -34.32
N ARG A 458 14.60 -0.39 -34.90
CA ARG A 458 13.95 -1.58 -34.34
C ARG A 458 14.85 -2.81 -34.45
N ASP A 459 15.58 -2.95 -35.55
CA ASP A 459 16.54 -4.04 -35.75
C ASP A 459 17.70 -4.00 -34.75
N ASP A 460 18.06 -2.81 -34.25
CA ASP A 460 19.05 -2.64 -33.17
C ASP A 460 18.51 -3.01 -31.78
N ILE A 461 17.19 -3.06 -31.58
CA ILE A 461 16.54 -3.50 -30.33
C ILE A 461 16.37 -5.02 -30.38
N ASP A 462 17.48 -5.73 -30.18
CA ASP A 462 17.52 -7.18 -30.16
C ASP A 462 17.80 -7.72 -28.75
N ILE A 463 16.81 -8.39 -28.17
CA ILE A 463 16.91 -9.00 -26.85
C ILE A 463 17.93 -10.15 -26.80
N TYR A 464 18.12 -10.89 -27.90
CA TYR A 464 19.10 -11.98 -27.96
C TYR A 464 20.52 -11.45 -27.98
N ARG A 465 20.76 -10.34 -28.68
CA ARG A 465 22.03 -9.60 -28.58
C ARG A 465 22.31 -9.18 -27.15
N LEU A 466 21.34 -8.58 -26.45
CA LEU A 466 21.51 -8.16 -25.05
C LEU A 466 21.77 -9.35 -24.11
N ALA A 467 21.10 -10.48 -24.32
CA ALA A 467 21.39 -11.72 -23.59
C ALA A 467 22.80 -12.25 -23.88
N SER A 468 23.26 -12.21 -25.14
CA SER A 468 24.60 -12.66 -25.52
C SER A 468 25.72 -11.81 -24.90
N GLU A 469 25.44 -10.54 -24.64
CA GLU A 469 26.33 -9.60 -23.93
C GLU A 469 26.13 -9.66 -22.40
N MET A 470 25.32 -10.59 -21.90
CA MET A 470 25.01 -10.79 -20.47
C MET A 470 24.39 -9.55 -19.79
N VAL A 471 23.67 -8.71 -20.56
CA VAL A 471 22.91 -7.58 -20.01
C VAL A 471 21.67 -8.09 -19.25
N ILE A 472 21.10 -9.20 -19.69
CA ILE A 472 20.04 -9.95 -19.00
C ILE A 472 20.49 -11.39 -18.79
N ASP A 473 19.95 -12.05 -17.77
CA ASP A 473 20.38 -13.38 -17.34
C ASP A 473 19.79 -14.51 -18.19
N ALA A 474 18.56 -14.34 -18.69
CA ALA A 474 17.88 -15.34 -19.50
C ALA A 474 16.71 -14.76 -20.30
N ILE A 475 16.42 -15.41 -21.43
CA ILE A 475 15.17 -15.27 -22.17
C ILE A 475 14.33 -16.52 -21.87
N ILE A 476 13.11 -16.34 -21.38
CA ILE A 476 12.26 -17.41 -20.86
C ILE A 476 11.03 -17.57 -21.75
N GLU A 477 10.64 -18.82 -22.03
CA GLU A 477 9.39 -19.09 -22.72
C GLU A 477 8.20 -18.54 -21.90
N PRO A 478 7.28 -17.77 -22.49
CA PRO A 478 6.23 -17.08 -21.72
C PRO A 478 5.41 -18.00 -20.82
N ASN A 479 5.13 -19.23 -21.27
CA ASN A 479 4.31 -20.20 -20.53
C ASN A 479 5.09 -20.94 -19.43
N GLU A 480 6.43 -20.91 -19.45
CA GLU A 480 7.29 -21.49 -18.40
C GLU A 480 7.62 -20.48 -17.28
N LEU A 481 7.22 -19.21 -17.43
CA LEU A 481 7.60 -18.12 -16.53
C LEU A 481 7.32 -18.42 -15.05
N ARG A 482 6.17 -19.03 -14.73
CA ARG A 482 5.83 -19.38 -13.34
C ARG A 482 6.83 -20.36 -12.73
N GLU A 483 7.19 -21.41 -13.47
CA GLU A 483 8.13 -22.42 -13.00
C GLU A 483 9.53 -21.84 -12.79
N GLU A 484 9.94 -20.94 -13.68
CA GLU A 484 11.21 -20.24 -13.56
C GLU A 484 11.24 -19.33 -12.32
N LEU A 485 10.17 -18.59 -12.07
CA LEU A 485 10.03 -17.77 -10.86
C LEU A 485 10.09 -18.62 -9.59
N MET A 486 9.42 -19.78 -9.58
CA MET A 486 9.47 -20.72 -8.45
C MET A 486 10.90 -21.19 -8.16
N LYS A 487 11.65 -21.57 -9.20
CA LYS A 487 13.04 -22.02 -9.07
C LYS A 487 13.93 -20.91 -8.50
N ARG A 488 13.82 -19.70 -9.05
CA ARG A 488 14.65 -18.55 -8.66
C ARG A 488 14.34 -18.04 -7.25
N PHE A 489 13.07 -17.81 -6.91
CA PHE A 489 12.72 -17.37 -5.55
C PHE A 489 13.15 -18.37 -4.48
N ARG A 490 13.06 -19.68 -4.75
CA ARG A 490 13.55 -20.72 -3.83
C ARG A 490 15.04 -20.62 -3.54
N ILE A 491 15.86 -20.16 -4.48
CA ILE A 491 17.30 -20.01 -4.27
C ILE A 491 17.64 -18.64 -3.67
N TYR A 492 17.07 -17.57 -4.24
CA TYR A 492 17.38 -16.21 -3.80
C TYR A 492 16.83 -15.86 -2.42
N GLU A 493 15.89 -16.64 -1.87
CA GLU A 493 15.44 -16.44 -0.48
C GLU A 493 16.56 -16.58 0.56
N ALA A 494 17.70 -17.20 0.21
CA ALA A 494 18.88 -17.27 1.09
C ALA A 494 19.64 -15.94 1.21
N LYS A 495 19.32 -14.94 0.38
CA LYS A 495 19.95 -13.62 0.37
C LYS A 495 19.91 -12.97 1.77
N ASN A 496 21.06 -12.48 2.19
CA ASN A 496 21.23 -11.68 3.39
C ASN A 496 22.34 -10.66 3.12
N VAL A 497 21.96 -9.39 2.99
CA VAL A 497 22.87 -8.32 2.60
C VAL A 497 22.60 -7.07 3.43
N VAL A 498 23.65 -6.31 3.72
CA VAL A 498 23.55 -4.95 4.27
C VAL A 498 23.82 -4.00 3.12
N PHE A 499 22.85 -3.15 2.77
CA PHE A 499 23.01 -2.21 1.65
C PHE A 499 24.13 -1.18 1.92
N THR A 500 24.09 -0.51 3.08
CA THR A 500 25.12 0.46 3.49
C THR A 500 25.02 0.80 4.99
N GLU A 501 26.09 1.32 5.60
CA GLU A 501 26.14 1.66 7.03
C GLU A 501 25.96 3.17 7.28
N ARG A 502 24.78 3.58 7.74
CA ARG A 502 24.44 4.97 8.12
C ARG A 502 23.21 5.04 9.01
N LYS A 503 22.95 6.20 9.63
CA LYS A 503 21.74 6.41 10.45
C LYS A 503 20.44 6.28 9.64
N HIS A 504 20.39 6.93 8.48
CA HIS A 504 19.31 6.85 7.50
C HIS A 504 19.75 7.53 6.20
N GLY A 505 19.08 7.23 5.09
CA GLY A 505 19.25 7.96 3.84
C GLY A 505 18.79 9.42 3.93
N VAL A 506 19.19 10.22 2.94
CA VAL A 506 18.71 11.60 2.73
C VAL A 506 18.15 11.68 1.32
N TYR A 507 16.91 11.22 1.17
CA TYR A 507 16.24 11.12 -0.12
C TYR A 507 15.34 12.31 -0.40
N PRO A 508 14.98 12.55 -1.67
CA PRO A 508 14.00 13.56 -2.03
C PRO A 508 12.64 13.32 -1.36
N VAL A 509 11.97 14.39 -0.94
CA VAL A 509 10.61 14.37 -0.34
C VAL A 509 9.56 14.91 -1.28
#